data_AF-A0A0C2ZJC4-F1
#
_entry.id   AF-A0A0C2ZJC4-F1
#
_cell.length_a   1.000
_cell.length_b   1.000
_cell.length_c   1.000
_cell.angle_alpha   90.00
_cell.angle_beta   90.00
_cell.angle_gamma   90.00
#
_symmetry.space_group_name_H-M   'P 1'
#
loop_
_entity.id
_entity.type
_entity.pdbx_description
1 polymer ?
#
loop_
_entity_poly.entity_id
_entity_poly.type
_entity_poly.pdbx_seq_one_letter_code
_entity_poly.pdbx_strand_id
1 'polypeptide(L)'
;VKVNFKSKVDWCQYTDYLRCSLSFHGRACHDCTIFQTQQRDIFTWIISLFTCSIGNEKFPLALIQPYDAGLVGQRLSKDNHLSFWRVHEQSHASAEIFSVHSIIHGALLYPDNTRPGEYLVIDTINTDMFLRVQE
;
A
#
# COMPACT_ATOMS: atom_id res chain seq x y z
N VAL A 1 12.19 5.31 -0.34
CA VAL A 1 12.66 4.31 0.65
C VAL A 1 13.01 3.02 -0.08
N LYS A 2 14.10 2.37 0.29
CA LYS A 2 14.50 1.06 -0.27
C LYS A 2 13.93 -0.04 0.63
N VAL A 3 13.09 -0.90 0.08
CA VAL A 3 12.47 -2.04 0.79
C VAL A 3 12.93 -3.32 0.13
N ASN A 4 13.54 -4.22 0.89
CA ASN A 4 13.90 -5.56 0.39
C ASN A 4 12.88 -6.55 0.92
N PHE A 5 12.39 -7.44 0.07
CA PHE A 5 11.39 -8.44 0.44
C PHE A 5 11.65 -9.76 -0.27
N LYS A 6 11.18 -10.85 0.35
CA LYS A 6 11.23 -12.18 -0.24
C LYS A 6 9.86 -12.50 -0.83
N SER A 7 9.78 -12.66 -2.14
CA SER A 7 8.56 -13.02 -2.85
C SER A 7 8.04 -14.38 -2.36
N LYS A 8 6.73 -14.50 -2.15
CA LYS A 8 6.02 -15.74 -1.82
C LYS A 8 5.79 -16.62 -3.05
N VAL A 9 5.98 -16.08 -4.26
CA VAL A 9 5.77 -16.82 -5.51
C VAL A 9 6.97 -17.71 -5.82
N ASP A 10 8.18 -17.16 -5.76
CA ASP A 10 9.42 -17.82 -6.20
C ASP A 10 10.49 -17.89 -5.11
N TRP A 11 10.21 -17.36 -3.92
CA TRP A 11 11.14 -17.32 -2.78
C TRP A 11 12.42 -16.52 -3.02
N CYS A 12 12.46 -15.71 -4.08
CA CYS A 12 13.60 -14.85 -4.40
C CYS A 12 13.49 -13.50 -3.68
N GLN A 13 14.64 -12.86 -3.46
CA GLN A 13 14.69 -11.53 -2.86
C GLN A 13 14.62 -10.44 -3.94
N TYR A 14 13.71 -9.51 -3.76
CA TYR A 14 13.51 -8.34 -4.61
C TYR A 14 13.65 -7.05 -3.82
N THR A 15 13.75 -5.93 -4.55
CA THR A 15 13.90 -4.60 -3.96
C THR A 15 12.95 -3.61 -4.60
N ASP A 16 12.19 -2.93 -3.75
CA ASP A 16 11.34 -1.82 -4.11
C ASP A 16 11.95 -0.47 -3.74
N TYR A 17 11.72 0.50 -4.61
CA TYR A 17 12.11 1.89 -4.41
C TYR A 17 10.86 2.76 -4.32
N LEU A 18 10.38 2.95 -3.09
CA LEU A 18 9.15 3.67 -2.81
C LEU A 18 9.35 5.18 -2.85
N ARG A 19 8.39 5.87 -3.46
CA ARG A 19 8.35 7.32 -3.66
C ARG A 19 7.29 7.97 -2.77
N CYS A 20 7.66 9.11 -2.22
CA CYS A 20 6.80 10.01 -1.46
C CYS A 20 7.36 11.42 -1.63
N SER A 21 7.12 12.01 -2.81
CA SER A 21 7.65 13.31 -3.19
C SER A 21 6.50 14.25 -3.56
N LEU A 22 6.50 15.44 -2.95
CA LEU A 22 5.51 16.48 -3.23
C LEU A 22 5.71 17.16 -4.59
N SER A 23 6.88 17.01 -5.22
CA SER A 23 7.22 17.69 -6.48
C SER A 23 8.02 16.78 -7.43
N PHE A 24 7.45 15.63 -7.76
CA PHE A 24 7.97 14.76 -8.81
C PHE A 24 7.44 15.22 -10.17
N HIS A 25 8.31 15.79 -11.02
CA HIS A 25 7.91 16.45 -12.27
C HIS A 25 6.79 17.51 -12.09
N GLY A 26 6.84 18.25 -10.98
CA GLY A 26 5.84 19.28 -10.64
C GLY A 26 4.50 18.73 -10.15
N ARG A 27 4.41 17.44 -9.81
CA ARG A 27 3.22 16.81 -9.21
C ARG A 27 3.59 15.98 -7.99
N ALA A 28 2.66 15.87 -7.04
CA ALA A 28 2.82 14.94 -5.93
C ALA A 28 2.81 13.49 -6.46
N CYS A 29 3.75 12.68 -6.00
CA CYS A 29 3.87 11.27 -6.34
C CYS A 29 4.11 10.47 -5.06
N HIS A 30 3.10 9.71 -4.69
CA HIS A 30 3.04 8.91 -3.47
C HIS A 30 2.70 7.49 -3.88
N ASP A 31 3.58 6.54 -3.53
CA ASP A 31 3.38 5.14 -3.84
C ASP A 31 2.43 4.48 -2.82
N CYS A 32 1.70 3.47 -3.27
CA CYS A 32 0.96 2.57 -2.39
C CYS A 32 1.87 1.43 -1.92
N THR A 33 1.51 0.79 -0.82
CA THR A 33 2.31 -0.23 -0.15
C THR A 33 1.45 -1.28 0.54
N ILE A 34 2.04 -2.44 0.79
CA ILE A 34 1.52 -3.43 1.73
C ILE A 34 2.27 -3.26 3.06
N PHE A 35 1.52 -3.02 4.12
CA PHE A 35 2.04 -2.91 5.48
C PHE A 35 1.69 -4.14 6.32
N GLN A 36 2.66 -4.58 7.10
CA GLN A 36 2.47 -5.60 8.11
C GLN A 36 1.76 -5.01 9.33
N THR A 37 0.63 -5.60 9.73
CA THR A 37 -0.05 -5.30 10.99
C THR A 37 -0.10 -6.55 11.87
N GLN A 38 -0.60 -6.41 13.11
CA GLN A 38 -0.76 -7.56 14.00
C GLN A 38 -1.87 -8.53 13.55
N GLN A 39 -2.84 -8.04 12.77
CA GLN A 39 -4.03 -8.81 12.40
C GLN A 39 -3.93 -9.38 11.00
N ARG A 40 -3.60 -8.53 10.02
CA ARG A 40 -3.44 -8.90 8.60
C ARG A 40 -2.61 -7.86 7.86
N ASP A 41 -2.03 -8.27 6.75
CA ASP A 41 -1.37 -7.32 5.86
C ASP A 41 -2.44 -6.47 5.13
N ILE A 42 -2.18 -5.17 4.99
CA ILE A 42 -3.15 -4.24 4.37
C ILE A 42 -2.50 -3.38 3.30
N PHE A 43 -3.29 -3.04 2.28
CA PHE A 43 -2.93 -1.99 1.33
C PHE A 43 -3.03 -0.63 2.00
N THR A 44 -2.07 0.23 1.70
CA THR A 44 -1.94 1.56 2.29
C THR A 44 -1.39 2.54 1.26
N TRP A 45 -1.67 3.82 1.47
CA TRP A 45 -1.10 4.93 0.72
C TRP A 45 -0.14 5.71 1.60
N ILE A 46 1.09 5.95 1.14
CA ILE A 46 2.08 6.70 1.91
C ILE A 46 1.81 8.19 1.77
N ILE A 47 1.28 8.82 2.82
CA ILE A 47 1.10 10.28 2.87
C ILE A 47 2.45 10.97 3.06
N SER A 48 3.26 10.50 4.02
CA SER A 48 4.53 11.14 4.35
C SER A 48 5.53 10.16 4.95
N LEU A 49 6.82 10.43 4.72
CA LEU A 49 7.93 9.70 5.31
C LEU A 49 8.80 10.70 6.09
N PHE A 50 9.07 10.40 7.35
CA PHE A 50 9.83 11.27 8.22
C PHE A 50 10.67 10.46 9.21
N THR A 51 11.59 11.12 9.89
CA THR A 51 12.39 10.50 10.96
C THR A 51 12.08 11.21 12.27
N CYS A 52 11.59 10.47 13.26
CA CYS A 52 11.45 10.95 14.62
C CYS A 52 12.76 10.69 15.37
N SER A 53 13.23 11.63 16.18
CA SER A 53 14.40 11.45 17.03
C SER A 53 13.98 11.48 18.49
N ILE A 54 14.29 10.42 19.24
CA ILE A 54 14.04 10.32 20.68
C ILE A 54 15.39 10.09 21.34
N GLY A 55 15.89 11.10 22.06
CA GLY A 55 17.27 11.11 22.52
C GLY A 55 18.24 11.06 21.33
N ASN A 56 19.14 10.07 21.33
CA ASN A 56 20.11 9.84 20.24
C ASN A 56 19.62 8.82 19.20
N GLU A 57 18.44 8.25 19.35
CA GLU A 57 17.91 7.25 18.44
C GLU A 57 17.02 7.88 17.37
N LYS A 58 17.10 7.34 16.15
CA LYS A 58 16.34 7.78 14.98
C LYS A 58 15.37 6.69 14.54
N PHE A 59 14.10 7.04 14.49
CA PHE A 59 13.00 6.14 14.11
C PHE A 59 12.46 6.60 12.75
N PRO A 60 12.72 5.86 11.67
CA PRO A 60 12.09 6.14 10.38
C PRO A 60 10.62 5.72 10.46
N LEU A 61 9.73 6.69 10.24
CA LEU A 61 8.29 6.55 10.38
C LEU A 61 7.59 6.95 9.08
N ALA A 62 6.45 6.32 8.84
CA ALA A 62 5.55 6.62 7.73
C ALA A 62 4.19 7.03 8.29
N LEU A 63 3.68 8.18 7.84
CA LEU A 63 2.25 8.50 7.96
C LEU A 63 1.56 7.87 6.77
N ILE A 64 0.65 6.95 7.04
CA ILE A 64 -0.04 6.17 6.00
C ILE A 64 -1.54 6.27 6.15
N GLN A 65 -2.23 6.12 5.04
CA GLN A 65 -3.68 5.99 4.98
C GLN A 65 -4.02 4.55 4.58
N PRO A 66 -4.76 3.81 5.41
CA PRO A 66 -5.16 2.46 5.05
C PRO A 66 -6.21 2.48 3.94
N TYR A 67 -6.16 1.48 3.07
CA TYR A 67 -7.32 1.08 2.28
C TYR A 67 -8.14 0.06 3.08
N ASP A 68 -9.41 -0.11 2.71
CA ASP A 68 -10.14 -1.27 3.16
C ASP A 68 -9.51 -2.56 2.59
N ALA A 69 -9.74 -3.69 3.25
CA ALA A 69 -9.28 -4.98 2.73
C ALA A 69 -10.18 -5.53 1.61
N GLY A 70 -10.86 -4.66 0.85
CA GLY A 70 -11.88 -5.05 -0.13
C GLY A 70 -13.09 -5.74 0.50
N LEU A 71 -13.33 -5.55 1.81
CA LEU A 71 -14.42 -6.17 2.57
C LEU A 71 -15.64 -5.26 2.74
N VAL A 72 -15.50 -3.95 2.54
CA VAL A 72 -16.53 -2.98 2.95
C VAL A 72 -17.45 -2.57 1.79
N GLY A 73 -17.17 -2.99 0.56
CA GLY A 73 -17.98 -2.69 -0.63
C GLY A 73 -18.71 -3.88 -1.25
N GLN A 74 -19.90 -3.63 -1.82
CA GLN A 74 -20.53 -4.57 -2.75
C GLN A 74 -19.61 -4.78 -3.96
N ARG A 75 -19.01 -5.98 -4.09
CA ARG A 75 -18.30 -6.36 -5.32
C ARG A 75 -19.26 -6.28 -6.49
N LEU A 76 -18.89 -5.51 -7.51
CA LEU A 76 -19.72 -5.39 -8.70
C LEU A 76 -19.76 -6.72 -9.44
N SER A 77 -20.85 -6.96 -10.16
CA SER A 77 -20.96 -8.13 -11.04
C SER A 77 -19.76 -8.22 -12.00
N LYS A 78 -19.30 -7.07 -12.52
CA LYS A 78 -18.10 -6.99 -13.36
C LYS A 78 -16.81 -7.36 -12.60
N ASP A 79 -16.67 -6.91 -11.36
CA ASP A 79 -15.48 -7.22 -10.56
C ASP A 79 -15.40 -8.73 -10.29
N ASN A 80 -16.53 -9.39 -10.01
CA ASN A 80 -16.60 -10.84 -9.88
C ASN A 80 -16.32 -11.57 -11.21
N HIS A 81 -16.87 -11.06 -12.32
CA HIS A 81 -16.71 -11.67 -13.63
C HIS A 81 -15.30 -11.57 -14.20
N LEU A 82 -14.59 -10.48 -13.87
CA LEU A 82 -13.21 -10.21 -14.32
C LEU A 82 -12.17 -10.44 -13.22
N SER A 83 -12.59 -10.97 -12.08
CA SER A 83 -11.73 -11.22 -10.91
C SER A 83 -10.95 -9.99 -10.42
N PHE A 84 -11.54 -8.79 -10.55
CA PHE A 84 -10.91 -7.57 -10.06
C PHE A 84 -10.93 -7.50 -8.53
N TRP A 85 -9.77 -7.18 -7.95
CA TRP A 85 -9.69 -6.79 -6.55
C TRP A 85 -9.83 -5.28 -6.43
N ARG A 86 -10.95 -4.86 -5.85
CA ARG A 86 -11.24 -3.46 -5.54
C ARG A 86 -11.01 -3.17 -4.06
N VAL A 87 -10.40 -2.03 -3.79
CA VAL A 87 -10.20 -1.48 -2.45
C VAL A 87 -10.71 -0.04 -2.38
N HIS A 88 -11.17 0.37 -1.21
CA HIS A 88 -11.66 1.71 -0.93
C HIS A 88 -10.70 2.45 0.00
N GLU A 89 -10.32 3.66 -0.37
CA GLU A 89 -9.50 4.54 0.46
C GLU A 89 -10.28 4.92 1.73
N GLN A 90 -9.73 4.66 2.91
CA GLN A 90 -10.39 5.08 4.15
C GLN A 90 -10.28 6.60 4.34
N SER A 91 -11.13 7.17 5.20
CA SER A 91 -11.07 8.61 5.53
C SER A 91 -9.68 9.05 5.98
N HIS A 92 -9.23 10.26 5.65
CA HIS A 92 -7.96 10.81 6.15
C HIS A 92 -7.84 10.81 7.69
N ALA A 93 -8.97 10.81 8.41
CA ALA A 93 -8.98 10.69 9.87
C ALA A 93 -8.51 9.30 10.38
N SER A 94 -8.47 8.29 9.50
CA SER A 94 -7.90 6.97 9.76
C SER A 94 -6.40 6.87 9.49
N ALA A 95 -5.74 7.99 9.16
CA ALA A 95 -4.31 7.99 8.93
C ALA A 95 -3.56 7.65 10.23
N GLU A 96 -2.59 6.75 10.11
CA GLU A 96 -1.86 6.18 11.24
C GLU A 96 -0.35 6.25 10.98
N ILE A 97 0.43 6.25 12.06
CA ILE A 97 1.89 6.28 11.99
C ILE A 97 2.43 4.88 12.22
N PHE A 98 3.21 4.38 11.27
CA PHE A 98 3.88 3.09 11.35
C PHE A 98 5.39 3.23 11.20
N SER A 99 6.11 2.23 11.71
CA SER A 99 7.52 2.07 11.39
C SER A 99 7.68 1.83 9.89
N VAL A 100 8.64 2.50 9.24
CA VAL A 100 9.00 2.22 7.84
C VAL A 100 9.44 0.76 7.65
N HIS A 101 9.94 0.12 8.71
CA HIS A 101 10.31 -1.29 8.70
C HIS A 101 9.12 -2.25 8.63
N SER A 102 7.90 -1.77 8.87
CA SER A 102 6.66 -2.54 8.70
C SER A 102 6.19 -2.58 7.25
N ILE A 103 6.84 -1.86 6.33
CA ILE A 103 6.56 -1.96 4.91
C ILE A 103 7.08 -3.28 4.40
N ILE A 104 6.19 -4.10 3.85
CA ILE A 104 6.56 -5.38 3.28
C ILE A 104 7.05 -5.19 1.85
N HIS A 105 6.28 -4.46 1.03
CA HIS A 105 6.50 -4.30 -0.39
C HIS A 105 5.60 -3.17 -0.91
N GLY A 106 5.93 -2.59 -2.07
CA GLY A 106 5.11 -1.63 -2.79
C GLY A 106 3.79 -2.23 -3.26
N ALA A 107 2.88 -1.39 -3.70
CA ALA A 107 1.64 -1.82 -4.33
C ALA A 107 1.29 -0.91 -5.49
N LEU A 108 0.80 -1.50 -6.57
CA LEU A 108 0.25 -0.75 -7.69
C LEU A 108 -1.27 -0.76 -7.61
N LEU A 109 -1.85 0.39 -7.26
CA LEU A 109 -3.28 0.63 -7.25
C LEU A 109 -3.62 1.67 -8.31
N TYR A 110 -4.72 1.45 -9.04
CA TYR A 110 -5.20 2.37 -10.06
C TYR A 110 -6.57 2.94 -9.69
N PRO A 111 -6.77 4.26 -9.69
CA PRO A 111 -8.04 4.87 -9.31
C PRO A 111 -9.15 4.51 -10.32
N ASP A 112 -10.33 4.18 -9.82
CA ASP A 112 -11.52 4.11 -10.64
C ASP A 112 -12.08 5.52 -10.86
N ASN A 113 -11.83 6.07 -12.05
CA ASN A 113 -12.28 7.42 -12.41
C ASN A 113 -13.81 7.60 -12.37
N THR A 114 -14.59 6.52 -12.32
CA THR A 114 -16.05 6.58 -12.21
C THR A 114 -16.54 6.59 -10.76
N ARG A 115 -15.66 6.24 -9.81
CA ARG A 115 -16.00 6.03 -8.39
C ARG A 115 -14.89 6.59 -7.49
N PRO A 116 -14.99 7.86 -7.10
CA PRO A 116 -14.01 8.49 -6.24
C PRO A 116 -13.74 7.69 -4.96
N GLY A 117 -12.46 7.53 -4.62
CA GLY A 117 -12.02 6.75 -3.45
C GLY A 117 -11.97 5.24 -3.67
N GLU A 118 -12.44 4.71 -4.80
CA GLU A 118 -12.25 3.30 -5.15
C GLU A 118 -11.04 3.12 -6.07
N TYR A 119 -10.30 2.05 -5.81
CA TYR A 119 -9.08 1.70 -6.54
C TYR A 119 -9.08 0.21 -6.88
N LEU A 120 -8.45 -0.11 -8.01
CA LEU A 120 -8.21 -1.48 -8.45
C LEU A 120 -6.77 -1.88 -8.17
N VAL A 121 -6.57 -3.04 -7.54
CA VAL A 121 -5.25 -3.63 -7.35
C VAL A 121 -4.79 -4.23 -8.67
N ILE A 122 -3.58 -3.86 -9.12
CA ILE A 122 -3.00 -4.37 -10.37
C ILE A 122 -2.11 -5.58 -10.06
N ASP A 123 -2.64 -6.77 -10.21
CA ASP A 123 -2.01 -8.05 -9.88
C ASP A 123 -1.12 -8.64 -11.00
N THR A 124 -1.32 -8.21 -12.25
CA THR A 124 -0.59 -8.71 -13.42
C THR A 124 0.91 -8.45 -13.40
N ILE A 125 1.35 -7.41 -12.70
CA ILE A 125 2.77 -7.02 -12.62
C ILE A 125 3.43 -7.65 -11.39
N ASN A 126 2.65 -7.89 -10.32
CA ASN A 126 3.15 -8.51 -9.12
C ASN A 126 2.08 -9.33 -8.39
N THR A 127 2.10 -10.64 -8.63
CA THR A 127 1.18 -11.60 -7.99
C THR A 127 1.47 -11.83 -6.50
N ASP A 128 2.69 -11.52 -6.02
CA ASP A 128 3.07 -11.62 -4.60
C ASP A 128 2.15 -10.77 -3.70
N MET A 129 1.71 -9.63 -4.21
CA MET A 129 0.82 -8.70 -3.49
C MET A 129 -0.48 -9.38 -3.04
N PHE A 130 -1.03 -10.24 -3.89
CA PHE A 130 -2.29 -10.95 -3.65
C PHE A 130 -2.13 -12.01 -2.56
N LEU A 131 -1.05 -12.79 -2.63
CA LEU A 131 -0.74 -13.86 -1.67
C LEU A 131 -0.50 -13.31 -0.25
N ARG A 132 -0.08 -12.05 -0.12
CA ARG A 132 0.14 -11.43 1.20
C ARG A 132 -1.13 -10.99 1.88
N VAL A 133 -2.06 -10.40 1.15
CA VAL A 133 -3.28 -9.82 1.74
C VAL A 133 -4.38 -10.88 1.96
N GLN A 134 -4.21 -12.08 1.43
CA GLN A 134 -5.14 -13.20 1.63
C GLN A 134 -4.85 -14.13 2.82
N GLU A 135 -3.69 -13.99 3.45
CA GLU A 135 -3.36 -14.72 4.70
C GLU A 135 -3.99 -14.07 5.93
#